data_AF-A0A8S1AXC2-F1
#
_entry.id   AF-A0A8S1AXC2-F1
#
_cell.length_a   1.000
_cell.length_b   1.000
_cell.length_c   1.000
_cell.angle_alpha   90.00
_cell.angle_beta   90.00
_cell.angle_gamma   90.00
#
_symmetry.space_group_name_H-M   'P 1'
#
loop_
_entity.id
_entity.type
_entity.pdbx_description
1 polymer ?
#
loop_
_entity_poly.entity_id
_entity_poly.type
_entity_poly.pdbx_seq_one_letter_code
_entity_poly.pdbx_strand_id
1 'polypeptide(L)'
;MTTLKLALTQEIRLDNLDNGPGLLPFKLGPARVTTHHYTFLQYIDLDRIEHEINELRGQLLSFEHRLFNTTYTVYEPQIRYLMNKTNHISEHLQTLEPSRIKRGLMDGLGSLVKSITGNLDYQDAIRYNKALEVLENNQNKINSELSNRASLNKDWMKEQSSVLERLVQNQIEINNTLQSWSERDSYRENSFHRYGRFTQTLTIITDANDVLNGLINIENMLAFTRTTTTHHSMISLKVLRLMLSKLRLVYGPEQVVDLELRDYYTLIRSGSYFVNKQIVIIFKFPIVSKSTYDLYRLSLAPNRFHQVIIPPSPFLAINRKEFVYIEAECPKYHHLSLCDETSHRRILHSTDHLAANY
;
A
#
# COMPACT_ATOMS: atom_id res chain seq x y z
N MET A 1 0.16 22.53 39.80
CA MET A 1 1.60 22.49 40.11
C MET A 1 2.29 21.63 39.07
N THR A 2 2.92 22.26 38.09
CA THR A 2 3.58 21.63 36.95
C THR A 2 5.02 21.35 37.32
N THR A 3 5.38 20.09 37.54
CA THR A 3 6.76 19.67 37.83
C THR A 3 7.60 19.77 36.56
N LEU A 4 8.49 20.76 36.51
CA LEU A 4 9.54 20.92 35.51
C LEU A 4 10.48 19.71 35.60
N LYS A 5 10.52 18.85 34.58
CA LYS A 5 11.54 17.79 34.48
C LYS A 5 12.87 18.44 34.13
N LEU A 6 13.82 18.43 35.07
CA LEU A 6 15.22 18.80 34.82
C LEU A 6 15.75 17.94 33.66
N ALA A 7 16.37 18.59 32.67
CA ALA A 7 17.08 17.93 31.59
C ALA A 7 18.20 17.07 32.18
N LEU A 8 18.25 15.78 31.80
CA LEU A 8 19.37 14.91 32.15
C LEU A 8 20.66 15.51 31.60
N THR A 9 21.59 15.84 32.49
CA THR A 9 22.98 16.15 32.17
C THR A 9 23.58 14.98 31.39
N GLN A 10 23.99 15.23 30.14
CA GLN A 10 24.82 14.27 29.40
C GLN A 10 26.16 14.15 30.12
N GLU A 11 26.45 12.96 30.65
CA GLU A 11 27.73 12.64 31.27
C GLU A 11 28.81 12.59 30.18
N ILE A 12 29.75 13.54 30.21
CA ILE A 12 30.91 13.54 29.31
C ILE A 12 31.87 12.47 29.81
N ARG A 13 31.94 11.33 29.13
CA ARG A 13 32.98 10.32 29.36
C ARG A 13 34.23 10.66 28.57
N LEU A 14 35.35 10.75 29.27
CA LEU A 14 36.68 10.89 28.70
C LEU A 14 37.38 9.53 28.80
N ASP A 15 37.45 8.81 27.68
CA ASP A 15 38.13 7.52 27.59
C ASP A 15 39.53 7.73 26.99
N ASN A 16 40.57 7.13 27.61
CA ASN A 16 41.91 7.15 27.04
C ASN A 16 41.98 6.18 25.84
N LEU A 17 42.36 6.72 24.68
CA LEU A 17 42.40 6.00 23.40
C LEU A 17 43.76 5.36 23.09
N ASP A 18 44.79 5.63 23.90
CA ASP A 18 46.18 5.27 23.61
C ASP A 18 46.37 3.76 23.41
N ASN A 19 45.68 2.95 24.22
CA ASN A 19 45.78 1.49 24.18
C ASN A 19 44.63 0.83 23.39
N GLY A 20 43.83 1.62 22.67
CA GLY A 20 42.68 1.11 21.93
C GLY A 20 43.08 0.38 20.63
N PRO A 21 42.16 -0.41 20.06
CA PRO A 21 42.37 -1.11 18.79
C PRO A 21 42.31 -0.18 17.57
N GLY A 22 42.26 1.14 17.76
CA GLY A 22 42.12 2.09 16.66
C GLY A 22 40.67 2.29 16.18
N LEU A 23 39.69 1.89 17.00
CA LEU A 23 38.26 1.92 16.69
C LEU A 23 37.45 2.29 17.95
N LEU A 24 36.51 3.23 17.82
CA LEU A 24 35.65 3.69 18.90
C LEU A 24 34.19 3.34 18.65
N PRO A 25 33.59 2.43 19.44
CA PRO A 25 32.18 2.11 19.35
C PRO A 25 31.32 3.05 20.21
N PHE A 26 30.37 3.74 19.59
CA PHE A 26 29.36 4.58 20.25
C PHE A 26 28.02 3.86 20.29
N LYS A 27 27.57 3.46 21.48
CA LYS A 27 26.27 2.79 21.65
C LYS A 27 25.12 3.75 21.35
N LEU A 28 24.33 3.43 20.32
CA LEU A 28 23.16 4.21 19.89
C LEU A 28 21.86 3.77 20.55
N GLY A 29 21.81 2.53 21.06
CA GLY A 29 20.65 1.97 21.75
C GLY A 29 20.24 0.60 21.21
N PRO A 30 19.06 0.09 21.59
CA PRO A 30 18.59 -1.19 21.09
C PRO A 30 18.12 -1.07 19.63
N ALA A 31 18.34 -2.13 18.87
CA ALA A 31 17.92 -2.24 17.49
C ALA A 31 17.37 -3.62 17.15
N ARG A 32 16.57 -3.67 16.09
CA ARG A 32 16.13 -4.90 15.45
C ARG A 32 16.47 -4.87 13.98
N VAL A 33 16.79 -6.04 13.44
CA VAL A 33 17.20 -6.21 12.06
C VAL A 33 16.03 -6.78 11.26
N THR A 34 15.66 -6.12 10.17
CA THR A 34 14.67 -6.61 9.20
C THR A 34 15.26 -7.82 8.49
N THR A 35 14.63 -8.98 8.68
CA THR A 35 15.04 -10.25 8.05
C THR A 35 14.45 -10.43 6.66
N HIS A 36 13.19 -10.02 6.48
CA HIS A 36 12.50 -10.04 5.19
C HIS A 36 11.27 -9.14 5.24
N HIS A 37 10.54 -9.06 4.13
CA HIS A 37 9.28 -8.32 4.07
C HIS A 37 8.10 -9.27 3.82
N TYR A 38 6.99 -9.02 4.49
CA TYR A 38 5.70 -9.63 4.16
C TYR A 38 4.91 -8.69 3.26
N THR A 39 4.33 -9.22 2.19
CA THR A 39 3.64 -8.43 1.18
C THR A 39 2.13 -8.57 1.29
N PHE A 40 1.42 -7.45 1.36
CA PHE A 40 -0.02 -7.39 1.09
C PHE A 40 -0.23 -6.86 -0.33
N LEU A 41 -1.09 -7.53 -1.09
CA LEU A 41 -1.45 -7.14 -2.44
C LEU A 41 -2.90 -6.63 -2.46
N GLN A 42 -3.11 -5.55 -3.19
CA GLN A 42 -4.41 -4.96 -3.50
C GLN A 42 -4.52 -4.81 -5.02
N TYR A 43 -5.58 -5.33 -5.62
CA TYR A 43 -5.88 -5.13 -7.04
C TYR A 43 -7.08 -4.20 -7.23
N ILE A 44 -7.03 -3.41 -8.29
CA ILE A 44 -8.11 -2.54 -8.73
C ILE A 44 -8.36 -2.91 -10.18
N ASP A 45 -9.55 -3.45 -10.44
CA ASP A 45 -9.99 -3.87 -11.77
C ASP A 45 -10.62 -2.69 -12.49
N LEU A 46 -9.87 -2.07 -13.41
CA LEU A 46 -10.36 -0.92 -14.17
C LEU A 46 -11.35 -1.35 -15.24
N ASP A 47 -11.21 -2.56 -15.80
CA ASP A 47 -12.14 -3.11 -16.79
C ASP A 47 -13.54 -3.22 -16.20
N ARG A 48 -13.63 -3.72 -14.96
CA ARG A 48 -14.92 -3.78 -14.26
C ARG A 48 -15.51 -2.40 -14.05
N ILE A 49 -14.73 -1.42 -13.60
CA ILE A 49 -15.21 -0.04 -13.42
C ILE A 49 -15.68 0.55 -14.76
N GLU A 50 -14.91 0.35 -15.83
CA GLU A 50 -15.22 0.79 -17.18
C GLU A 50 -16.52 0.16 -17.70
N HIS A 51 -16.71 -1.14 -17.48
CA HIS A 51 -17.93 -1.85 -17.84
C HIS A 51 -19.16 -1.26 -17.14
N GLU A 52 -19.11 -1.06 -15.82
CA GLU A 52 -20.23 -0.48 -15.06
C GLU A 52 -20.56 0.96 -15.52
N ILE A 53 -19.55 1.76 -15.88
CA ILE A 53 -19.77 3.10 -16.45
C ILE A 53 -20.43 3.01 -17.82
N ASN A 54 -20.01 2.07 -18.66
CA ASN A 54 -20.58 1.86 -20.00
C ASN A 54 -22.02 1.37 -19.95
N GLU A 55 -22.35 0.46 -19.04
CA GLU A 55 -23.73 0.00 -18.80
C GLU A 55 -24.62 1.17 -18.36
N LEU A 56 -24.15 1.98 -17.40
CA LEU A 56 -24.86 3.18 -16.97
C LEU A 56 -25.09 4.15 -18.13
N ARG A 57 -24.08 4.38 -18.98
CA ARG A 57 -24.20 5.22 -20.17
C ARG A 57 -25.22 4.64 -21.17
N GLY A 58 -25.19 3.33 -21.40
CA GLY A 58 -26.16 2.64 -22.25
C GLY A 58 -27.59 2.79 -21.75
N GLN A 59 -27.79 2.66 -20.43
CA GLN A 59 -29.08 2.93 -19.81
C GLN A 59 -29.53 4.37 -20.04
N LEU A 60 -28.65 5.36 -19.79
CA LEU A 60 -28.94 6.78 -20.02
C LEU A 60 -29.30 7.10 -21.48
N LEU A 61 -28.61 6.50 -22.45
CA LEU A 61 -28.93 6.66 -23.87
C LEU A 61 -30.30 6.03 -24.21
N SER A 62 -30.64 4.90 -23.58
CA SER A 62 -31.95 4.29 -23.80
C SER A 62 -33.12 5.17 -23.32
N PHE A 63 -32.91 6.09 -22.36
CA PHE A 63 -33.94 7.05 -21.94
C PHE A 63 -34.37 7.97 -23.08
N GLU A 64 -33.41 8.41 -23.91
CA GLU A 64 -33.69 9.31 -25.05
C GLU A 64 -34.68 8.68 -26.03
N HIS A 65 -34.61 7.36 -26.21
CA HIS A 65 -35.47 6.64 -27.15
C HIS A 65 -36.78 6.11 -26.53
N ARG A 66 -36.82 5.88 -25.21
CA ARG A 66 -37.98 5.27 -24.54
C ARG A 66 -39.00 6.28 -24.01
N LEU A 67 -38.62 7.54 -23.81
CA LEU A 67 -39.50 8.58 -23.30
C LEU A 67 -40.22 9.31 -24.46
N PHE A 68 -41.52 9.58 -24.29
CA PHE A 68 -42.26 10.46 -25.20
C PHE A 68 -41.63 11.86 -25.24
N ASN A 69 -41.72 12.52 -26.39
CA ASN A 69 -41.02 13.78 -26.68
C ASN A 69 -41.24 14.88 -25.61
N THR A 70 -42.48 15.02 -25.11
CA THR A 70 -42.82 16.01 -24.06
C THR A 70 -42.33 15.64 -22.67
N THR A 71 -42.16 14.34 -22.40
CA THR A 71 -41.61 13.83 -21.14
C THR A 71 -40.10 13.95 -21.17
N TYR A 72 -39.47 13.62 -22.31
CA TYR A 72 -38.04 13.76 -22.51
C TYR A 72 -37.54 15.20 -22.34
N THR A 73 -38.22 16.20 -22.91
CA THR A 73 -37.79 17.62 -22.81
C THR A 73 -37.70 18.12 -21.37
N VAL A 74 -38.52 17.57 -20.46
CA VAL A 74 -38.49 17.91 -19.04
C VAL A 74 -37.27 17.30 -18.33
N TYR A 75 -36.73 16.21 -18.85
CA TYR A 75 -35.67 15.40 -18.22
C TYR A 75 -34.31 15.47 -18.92
N GLU A 76 -34.30 15.99 -20.14
CA GLU A 76 -33.12 16.20 -20.97
C GLU A 76 -31.98 16.89 -20.20
N PRO A 77 -32.19 17.95 -19.39
CA PRO A 77 -31.09 18.60 -18.67
C PRO A 77 -30.37 17.66 -17.69
N GLN A 78 -31.11 16.82 -16.97
CA GLN A 78 -30.53 15.91 -15.99
C GLN A 78 -29.89 14.68 -16.63
N ILE A 79 -30.50 14.15 -17.70
CA ILE A 79 -29.91 13.07 -18.49
C ILE A 79 -28.58 13.55 -19.08
N ARG A 80 -28.56 14.76 -19.65
CA ARG A 80 -27.33 15.39 -20.17
C ARG A 80 -26.29 15.62 -19.07
N TYR A 81 -26.70 16.11 -17.90
CA TYR A 81 -25.80 16.27 -16.75
C TYR A 81 -25.13 14.94 -16.37
N LEU A 82 -25.91 13.87 -16.23
CA LEU A 82 -25.41 12.54 -15.92
C LEU A 82 -24.50 12.00 -17.03
N MET A 83 -24.89 12.15 -18.29
CA MET A 83 -24.08 11.73 -19.44
C MET A 83 -22.70 12.41 -19.40
N ASN A 84 -22.68 13.74 -19.22
CA ASN A 84 -21.44 14.51 -19.11
C ASN A 84 -20.59 14.04 -17.91
N LYS A 85 -21.22 13.72 -16.78
CA LYS A 85 -20.53 13.20 -15.60
C LYS A 85 -19.94 11.82 -15.84
N THR A 86 -20.68 10.91 -16.49
CA THR A 86 -20.16 9.58 -16.87
C THR A 86 -19.00 9.68 -17.87
N ASN A 87 -19.07 10.63 -18.81
CA ASN A 87 -17.97 10.90 -19.74
C ASN A 87 -16.73 11.40 -18.97
N HIS A 88 -16.89 12.33 -18.04
CA HIS A 88 -15.78 12.82 -17.21
C HIS A 88 -15.15 11.70 -16.36
N ILE A 89 -15.96 10.81 -15.78
CA ILE A 89 -15.46 9.64 -15.04
C ILE A 89 -14.69 8.70 -15.98
N SER A 90 -15.21 8.45 -17.18
CA SER A 90 -14.54 7.60 -18.19
C SER A 90 -13.21 8.21 -18.65
N GLU A 91 -13.18 9.51 -18.94
CA GLU A 91 -11.95 10.25 -19.28
C GLU A 91 -10.92 10.16 -18.15
N HIS A 92 -11.36 10.33 -16.89
CA HIS A 92 -10.49 10.22 -15.74
C HIS A 92 -10.02 8.78 -15.47
N LEU A 93 -10.85 7.77 -15.74
CA LEU A 93 -10.42 6.37 -15.66
C LEU A 93 -9.28 6.08 -16.65
N GLN A 94 -9.34 6.66 -17.85
CA GLN A 94 -8.28 6.53 -18.85
C GLN A 94 -6.96 7.18 -18.41
N THR A 95 -6.97 8.19 -17.54
CA THR A 95 -5.72 8.80 -17.04
C THR A 95 -4.99 7.91 -16.04
N LEU A 96 -5.69 6.96 -15.40
CA LEU A 96 -5.09 5.97 -14.52
C LEU A 96 -4.29 4.91 -15.30
N GLU A 97 -4.61 4.72 -16.58
CA GLU A 97 -3.79 3.88 -17.44
C GLU A 97 -2.46 4.58 -17.75
N PRO A 98 -1.32 3.91 -17.57
CA PRO A 98 -0.03 4.51 -17.86
C PRO A 98 0.06 4.86 -19.35
N SER A 99 0.15 6.16 -19.63
CA SER A 99 0.45 6.68 -20.97
C SER A 99 1.73 6.01 -21.48
N ARG A 100 1.72 5.59 -22.75
CA ARG A 100 2.68 4.66 -23.35
C ARG A 100 4.15 5.10 -23.14
N ILE A 101 4.80 4.66 -22.06
CA ILE A 101 6.25 4.83 -21.88
C ILE A 101 6.97 3.75 -22.72
N LYS A 102 7.78 4.20 -23.68
CA LYS A 102 8.68 3.36 -24.48
C LYS A 102 9.86 2.89 -23.61
N ARG A 103 10.00 1.57 -23.41
CA ARG A 103 11.15 0.71 -23.81
C ARG A 103 11.31 -0.52 -22.90
N GLY A 104 11.38 -1.70 -23.52
CA GLY A 104 12.44 -2.67 -23.23
C GLY A 104 12.13 -3.87 -22.34
N LEU A 105 11.15 -4.71 -22.69
CA LEU A 105 11.26 -6.18 -22.81
C LEU A 105 9.86 -6.74 -23.08
N MET A 106 9.56 -6.94 -24.37
CA MET A 106 8.52 -7.89 -24.77
C MET A 106 9.13 -9.29 -24.61
N ASP A 107 8.72 -10.03 -23.59
CA ASP A 107 8.93 -11.47 -23.57
C ASP A 107 7.62 -12.19 -23.87
N GLY A 108 7.69 -13.13 -24.82
CA GLY A 108 6.58 -13.77 -25.53
C GLY A 108 5.76 -14.77 -24.71
N LEU A 109 5.33 -14.40 -23.50
CA LEU A 109 4.44 -15.21 -22.65
C LEU A 109 3.15 -14.48 -22.21
N GLY A 110 2.76 -13.42 -22.92
CA GLY A 110 1.35 -13.03 -23.03
C GLY A 110 0.78 -11.98 -22.07
N SER A 111 1.55 -11.41 -21.12
CA SER A 111 1.06 -10.32 -20.26
C SER A 111 1.96 -9.08 -20.28
N LEU A 112 1.37 -7.91 -20.59
CA LEU A 112 2.03 -6.61 -20.61
C LEU A 112 2.09 -6.04 -19.19
N VAL A 113 3.15 -6.34 -18.46
CA VAL A 113 3.42 -5.76 -17.14
C VAL A 113 4.12 -4.42 -17.31
N LYS A 114 3.51 -3.34 -16.83
CA LYS A 114 4.07 -1.99 -16.83
C LYS A 114 4.30 -1.55 -15.40
N SER A 115 5.56 -1.28 -15.04
CA SER A 115 5.85 -0.70 -13.73
C SER A 115 5.36 0.75 -13.67
N ILE A 116 4.53 1.09 -12.68
CA ILE A 116 4.03 2.46 -12.45
C ILE A 116 5.00 3.22 -11.52
N THR A 117 5.73 2.48 -10.68
CA THR A 117 6.69 3.02 -9.72
C THR A 117 8.10 2.58 -10.07
N GLY A 118 9.03 3.52 -10.26
CA GLY A 118 10.43 3.22 -10.65
C GLY A 118 11.23 2.33 -9.68
N ASN A 119 10.67 2.01 -8.51
CA ASN A 119 11.32 1.20 -7.47
C ASN A 119 10.85 -0.27 -7.45
N LEU A 120 9.85 -0.64 -8.25
CA LEU A 120 9.48 -2.04 -8.45
C LEU A 120 10.20 -2.57 -9.67
N ASP A 121 11.11 -3.53 -9.48
CA ASP A 121 11.75 -4.20 -10.61
C ASP A 121 10.74 -5.08 -11.35
N TYR A 122 11.00 -5.33 -12.64
CA TYR A 122 10.12 -6.12 -13.49
C TYR A 122 9.94 -7.56 -12.98
N GLN A 123 10.96 -8.11 -12.30
CA GLN A 123 10.96 -9.47 -11.78
C GLN A 123 10.01 -9.63 -10.58
N ASP A 124 9.97 -8.64 -9.68
CA ASP A 124 9.01 -8.53 -8.59
C ASP A 124 7.59 -8.50 -9.16
N ALA A 125 7.35 -7.73 -10.22
CA ALA A 125 6.03 -7.64 -10.85
C ALA A 125 5.58 -8.98 -11.46
N ILE A 126 6.46 -9.70 -12.19
CA ILE A 126 6.17 -11.06 -12.66
C ILE A 126 5.89 -12.00 -11.48
N ARG A 127 6.74 -11.96 -10.44
CA ARG A 127 6.59 -12.82 -9.26
C ARG A 127 5.24 -12.59 -8.59
N TYR A 128 4.82 -11.33 -8.45
CA TYR A 128 3.53 -10.99 -7.85
C TYR A 128 2.36 -11.36 -8.76
N ASN A 129 2.45 -11.19 -10.08
CA ASN A 129 1.41 -11.66 -10.99
C ASN A 129 1.20 -13.17 -10.93
N LYS A 130 2.29 -13.93 -10.96
CA LYS A 130 2.22 -15.38 -10.78
C LYS A 130 1.64 -15.75 -9.41
N ALA A 131 1.99 -14.98 -8.37
CA ALA A 131 1.41 -15.17 -7.05
C ALA A 131 -0.10 -14.90 -7.04
N LEU A 132 -0.55 -13.86 -7.73
CA LEU A 132 -1.96 -13.51 -7.87
C LEU A 132 -2.73 -14.59 -8.62
N GLU A 133 -2.26 -15.03 -9.79
CA GLU A 133 -2.89 -16.10 -10.56
C GLU A 133 -3.05 -17.38 -9.72
N VAL A 134 -2.04 -17.72 -8.91
CA VAL A 134 -2.10 -18.87 -7.99
C VAL A 134 -3.10 -18.62 -6.85
N LEU A 135 -3.12 -17.43 -6.26
CA LEU A 135 -4.01 -17.07 -5.15
C LEU A 135 -5.49 -16.95 -5.59
N GLU A 136 -5.74 -16.60 -6.85
CA GLU A 136 -7.07 -16.55 -7.44
C GLU A 136 -7.58 -17.94 -7.80
N ASN A 137 -6.75 -18.76 -8.43
CA ASN A 137 -7.14 -20.09 -8.92
C ASN A 137 -7.16 -21.17 -7.84
N ASN A 138 -6.34 -21.06 -6.78
CA ASN A 138 -6.25 -22.07 -5.73
C ASN A 138 -6.73 -21.55 -4.37
N GLN A 139 -8.01 -21.73 -4.06
CA GLN A 139 -8.51 -21.52 -2.70
C GLN A 139 -7.87 -22.46 -1.66
N ASN A 140 -7.34 -23.63 -2.07
CA ASN A 140 -6.92 -24.70 -1.13
C ASN A 140 -5.50 -25.27 -1.32
N LYS A 141 -4.72 -24.79 -2.31
CA LYS A 141 -3.33 -25.27 -2.55
C LYS A 141 -2.40 -24.10 -2.82
N ILE A 142 -1.85 -23.53 -1.76
CA ILE A 142 -0.82 -22.50 -1.86
C ILE A 142 0.54 -23.18 -1.69
N ASN A 143 1.51 -22.85 -2.54
CA ASN A 143 2.92 -23.10 -2.25
C ASN A 143 3.23 -22.43 -0.90
N SER A 144 3.53 -23.23 0.13
CA SER A 144 3.65 -22.79 1.52
C SER A 144 4.58 -21.58 1.69
N GLU A 145 5.67 -21.52 0.92
CA GLU A 145 6.61 -20.40 0.93
C GLU A 145 6.00 -19.07 0.46
N LEU A 146 5.10 -19.11 -0.52
CA LEU A 146 4.44 -17.92 -1.07
C LEU A 146 3.27 -17.48 -0.18
N SER A 147 2.50 -18.44 0.36
CA SER A 147 1.47 -18.19 1.38
C SER A 147 2.04 -17.45 2.59
N ASN A 148 3.27 -17.79 2.97
CA ASN A 148 3.93 -17.25 4.15
C ASN A 148 4.52 -15.86 3.91
N ARG A 149 4.72 -15.43 2.65
CA ARG A 149 5.36 -14.13 2.32
C ARG A 149 4.45 -13.14 1.62
N ALA A 150 3.33 -13.58 1.08
CA ALA A 150 2.34 -12.70 0.48
C ALA A 150 0.93 -13.12 0.91
N SER A 151 0.05 -12.14 1.09
CA SER A 151 -1.37 -12.46 1.07
C SER A 151 -2.22 -11.42 0.36
N LEU A 152 -3.30 -11.95 -0.18
CA LEU A 152 -4.38 -11.21 -0.78
C LEU A 152 -5.43 -10.98 0.31
N ASN A 153 -5.72 -9.71 0.59
CA ASN A 153 -6.66 -9.34 1.65
C ASN A 153 -8.03 -9.03 1.03
N LYS A 154 -8.80 -10.08 0.71
CA LYS A 154 -10.12 -9.95 0.06
C LYS A 154 -11.09 -9.08 0.87
N ASP A 155 -10.99 -9.09 2.19
CA ASP A 155 -11.90 -8.33 3.05
C ASP A 155 -11.59 -6.83 3.03
N TRP A 156 -10.30 -6.46 2.99
CA TRP A 156 -9.89 -5.08 2.73
C TRP A 156 -10.36 -4.61 1.35
N MET A 157 -10.27 -5.48 0.36
CA MET A 157 -10.68 -5.17 -1.00
C MET A 157 -12.19 -4.97 -1.15
N LYS A 158 -13.00 -5.73 -0.40
CA LYS A 158 -14.44 -5.49 -0.31
C LYS A 158 -14.76 -4.11 0.26
N GLU A 159 -14.04 -3.68 1.31
CA GLU A 159 -14.25 -2.35 1.92
C GLU A 159 -13.93 -1.20 0.95
N GLN A 160 -12.95 -1.38 0.04
CA GLN A 160 -12.67 -0.40 -1.03
C GLN A 160 -13.50 -0.58 -2.31
N SER A 161 -14.14 -1.74 -2.50
CA SER A 161 -15.08 -1.99 -3.60
C SER A 161 -16.40 -1.22 -3.46
N SER A 162 -16.55 -0.39 -2.42
CA SER A 162 -17.72 0.47 -2.20
C SER A 162 -18.03 1.39 -3.39
N VAL A 163 -17.02 1.77 -4.20
CA VAL A 163 -17.22 2.49 -5.47
C VAL A 163 -18.00 1.65 -6.48
N LEU A 164 -17.61 0.38 -6.65
CA LEU A 164 -18.29 -0.56 -7.52
C LEU A 164 -19.69 -0.91 -7.00
N GLU A 165 -19.83 -1.14 -5.69
CA GLU A 165 -21.12 -1.44 -5.08
C GLU A 165 -22.11 -0.29 -5.26
N ARG A 166 -21.65 0.97 -5.12
CA ARG A 166 -22.48 2.15 -5.38
C ARG A 166 -22.83 2.30 -6.85
N LEU A 167 -21.90 2.05 -7.78
CA LEU A 167 -22.20 2.05 -9.22
C LEU A 167 -23.29 1.04 -9.58
N VAL A 168 -23.17 -0.19 -9.09
CA VAL A 168 -24.17 -1.25 -9.32
C VAL A 168 -25.51 -0.88 -8.70
N GLN A 169 -25.55 -0.34 -7.48
CA GLN A 169 -26.80 0.10 -6.85
C GLN A 169 -27.45 1.23 -7.64
N ASN A 170 -26.67 2.22 -8.09
CA ASN A 170 -27.18 3.33 -8.89
C ASN A 170 -27.81 2.84 -10.20
N GLN A 171 -27.18 1.88 -10.90
CA GLN A 171 -27.77 1.27 -12.09
C GLN A 171 -29.10 0.57 -11.79
N ILE A 172 -29.17 -0.19 -10.70
CA ILE A 172 -30.40 -0.90 -10.30
C ILE A 172 -31.53 0.11 -10.04
N GLU A 173 -31.24 1.18 -9.29
CA GLU A 173 -32.22 2.22 -8.98
C GLU A 173 -32.70 2.96 -10.25
N ILE A 174 -31.79 3.31 -11.15
CA ILE A 174 -32.11 3.90 -12.46
C ILE A 174 -33.04 2.99 -13.25
N ASN A 175 -32.70 1.71 -13.37
CA ASN A 175 -33.46 0.76 -14.15
C ASN A 175 -34.85 0.47 -13.54
N ASN A 176 -34.94 0.36 -12.21
CA ASN A 176 -36.22 0.19 -11.53
C ASN A 176 -37.13 1.42 -11.71
N THR A 177 -36.54 2.62 -11.61
CA THR A 177 -37.27 3.87 -11.84
C THR A 177 -37.81 3.92 -13.26
N LEU A 178 -36.97 3.56 -14.23
CA LEU A 178 -37.33 3.43 -15.64
C LEU A 178 -38.50 2.48 -15.89
N GLN A 179 -38.39 1.24 -15.41
CA GLN A 179 -39.43 0.22 -15.59
C GLN A 179 -40.75 0.71 -15.01
N SER A 180 -40.70 1.23 -13.78
CA SER A 180 -41.89 1.71 -13.10
C SER A 180 -42.59 2.87 -13.82
N TRP A 181 -41.89 3.58 -14.71
CA TRP A 181 -42.45 4.67 -15.51
C TRP A 181 -42.95 4.20 -16.86
N SER A 182 -42.19 3.33 -17.53
CA SER A 182 -42.62 2.65 -18.75
C SER A 182 -43.93 1.90 -18.54
N GLU A 183 -44.17 1.39 -17.33
CA GLU A 183 -45.40 0.68 -16.94
C GLU A 183 -46.52 1.62 -16.46
N ARG A 184 -46.21 2.82 -15.96
CA ARG A 184 -47.18 3.80 -15.40
C ARG A 184 -47.65 4.86 -16.40
N ASP A 185 -47.38 4.67 -17.69
CA ASP A 185 -47.93 5.51 -18.75
C ASP A 185 -49.44 5.32 -18.99
N SER A 186 -50.12 4.48 -18.19
CA SER A 186 -51.58 4.44 -18.13
C SER A 186 -52.15 5.46 -17.11
N TYR A 187 -52.36 6.70 -17.59
CA TYR A 187 -53.35 7.68 -17.12
C TYR A 187 -53.18 8.38 -15.72
N ARG A 188 -53.02 9.72 -15.76
CA ARG A 188 -53.45 10.75 -14.75
C ARG A 188 -52.50 11.30 -13.67
N GLU A 189 -51.20 11.01 -13.63
CA GLU A 189 -50.30 11.75 -12.71
C GLU A 189 -49.77 13.06 -13.32
N ASN A 190 -49.85 14.16 -12.55
CA ASN A 190 -49.39 15.50 -12.93
C ASN A 190 -47.88 15.50 -13.23
N SER A 191 -47.47 16.08 -14.37
CA SER A 191 -46.08 16.06 -14.87
C SER A 191 -45.07 16.63 -13.88
N PHE A 192 -45.49 17.58 -13.04
CA PHE A 192 -44.64 18.16 -11.99
C PHE A 192 -44.30 17.16 -10.87
N HIS A 193 -45.22 16.26 -10.50
CA HIS A 193 -44.99 15.26 -9.47
C HIS A 193 -44.05 14.15 -9.98
N ARG A 194 -44.17 13.79 -11.27
CA ARG A 194 -43.21 12.92 -11.97
C ARG A 194 -41.83 13.56 -12.04
N TYR A 195 -41.76 14.88 -12.31
CA TYR A 195 -40.51 15.62 -12.32
C TYR A 195 -39.84 15.65 -10.94
N GLY A 196 -40.59 15.98 -9.88
CA GLY A 196 -40.07 16.01 -8.51
C GLY A 196 -39.53 14.66 -8.03
N ARG A 197 -40.21 13.55 -8.36
CA ARG A 197 -39.72 12.20 -8.03
C ARG A 197 -38.47 11.85 -8.82
N PHE A 198 -38.41 12.20 -10.10
CA PHE A 198 -37.21 11.98 -10.90
C PHE A 198 -36.02 12.77 -10.43
N THR A 199 -36.20 14.06 -10.16
CA THR A 199 -35.10 14.89 -9.67
C THR A 199 -34.63 14.37 -8.32
N GLN A 200 -35.53 13.89 -7.46
CA GLN A 200 -35.15 13.26 -6.20
C GLN A 200 -34.37 11.95 -6.40
N THR A 201 -34.85 11.04 -7.26
CA THR A 201 -34.14 9.79 -7.60
C THR A 201 -32.80 10.09 -8.26
N LEU A 202 -32.77 11.02 -9.21
CA LEU A 202 -31.52 11.45 -9.85
C LEU A 202 -30.57 12.15 -8.87
N THR A 203 -31.08 12.86 -7.85
CA THR A 203 -30.25 13.44 -6.80
C THR A 203 -29.59 12.35 -5.95
N ILE A 204 -30.31 11.27 -5.67
CA ILE A 204 -29.77 10.07 -5.00
C ILE A 204 -28.73 9.36 -5.89
N ILE A 205 -28.99 9.28 -7.20
CA ILE A 205 -28.10 8.69 -8.21
C ILE A 205 -26.86 9.57 -8.50
N THR A 206 -26.93 10.89 -8.26
CA THR A 206 -25.86 11.85 -8.60
C THR A 206 -24.71 11.92 -7.59
N ASP A 207 -24.71 11.04 -6.59
CA ASP A 207 -23.51 10.63 -5.82
C ASP A 207 -22.45 9.91 -6.68
N ALA A 208 -22.50 10.05 -8.01
CA ALA A 208 -21.35 9.94 -8.92
C ALA A 208 -20.13 10.78 -8.47
N ASN A 209 -20.28 11.72 -7.53
CA ASN A 209 -19.14 12.34 -6.84
C ASN A 209 -18.32 11.31 -6.06
N ASP A 210 -18.94 10.27 -5.50
CA ASP A 210 -18.22 9.23 -4.76
C ASP A 210 -17.38 8.35 -5.66
N VAL A 211 -17.86 8.11 -6.89
CA VAL A 211 -17.09 7.38 -7.92
C VAL A 211 -15.88 8.19 -8.31
N LEU A 212 -16.08 9.48 -8.60
CA LEU A 212 -14.98 10.40 -8.91
C LEU A 212 -13.99 10.52 -7.73
N ASN A 213 -14.48 10.66 -6.50
CA ASN A 213 -13.66 10.66 -5.29
C ASN A 213 -12.90 9.35 -5.13
N GLY A 214 -13.52 8.23 -5.49
CA GLY A 214 -12.90 6.91 -5.53
C GLY A 214 -11.73 6.86 -6.51
N LEU A 215 -11.92 7.36 -7.73
CA LEU A 215 -10.83 7.46 -8.71
C LEU A 215 -9.73 8.42 -8.29
N ILE A 216 -10.08 9.58 -7.71
CA ILE A 216 -9.12 10.53 -7.13
C ILE A 216 -8.33 9.85 -5.99
N ASN A 217 -8.97 9.01 -5.18
CA ASN A 217 -8.29 8.25 -4.14
C ASN A 217 -7.30 7.24 -4.74
N ILE A 218 -7.65 6.57 -5.84
CA ILE A 218 -6.75 5.67 -6.57
C ILE A 218 -5.57 6.47 -7.14
N GLU A 219 -5.81 7.62 -7.75
CA GLU A 219 -4.76 8.51 -8.26
C GLU A 219 -3.81 8.95 -7.14
N ASN A 220 -4.36 9.37 -6.00
CA ASN A 220 -3.57 9.73 -4.81
C ASN A 220 -2.75 8.54 -4.30
N MET A 221 -3.33 7.34 -4.25
CA MET A 221 -2.58 6.13 -3.90
C MET A 221 -1.42 5.90 -4.89
N LEU A 222 -1.66 6.00 -6.19
CA LEU A 222 -0.61 5.88 -7.20
C LEU A 222 0.49 6.93 -7.00
N ALA A 223 0.12 8.18 -6.71
CA ALA A 223 1.08 9.25 -6.41
C ALA A 223 1.94 8.91 -5.18
N PHE A 224 1.35 8.44 -4.09
CA PHE A 224 2.09 8.02 -2.89
C PHE A 224 3.00 6.80 -3.15
N THR A 225 2.56 5.84 -3.97
CA THR A 225 3.42 4.70 -4.33
C THR A 225 4.66 5.13 -5.12
N ARG A 226 4.59 6.20 -5.92
CA ARG A 226 5.75 6.73 -6.65
C ARG A 226 6.81 7.30 -5.71
N THR A 227 6.41 7.86 -4.58
CA THR A 227 7.32 8.34 -3.52
C THR A 227 7.70 7.24 -2.53
N THR A 228 7.23 5.99 -2.72
CA THR A 228 7.38 4.86 -1.78
C THR A 228 6.93 5.14 -0.36
N THR A 229 6.09 6.16 -0.18
CA THR A 229 5.52 6.52 1.11
C THR A 229 4.16 5.86 1.24
N THR A 230 3.82 5.44 2.46
CA THR A 230 2.46 4.99 2.76
C THR A 230 1.76 6.11 3.52
N HIS A 231 0.52 6.42 3.13
CA HIS A 231 -0.31 7.43 3.77
C HIS A 231 -1.62 6.82 4.30
N HIS A 232 -2.23 7.43 5.31
CA HIS A 232 -3.47 6.95 5.92
C HIS A 232 -4.69 6.96 4.98
N SER A 233 -4.59 7.65 3.84
CA SER A 233 -5.59 7.58 2.76
C SER A 233 -5.49 6.29 1.93
N MET A 234 -4.33 5.61 1.94
CA MET A 234 -4.12 4.37 1.22
C MET A 234 -4.65 3.16 2.01
N ILE A 235 -4.36 3.14 3.31
CA ILE A 235 -4.77 2.08 4.24
C ILE A 235 -5.46 2.73 5.42
N SER A 236 -6.72 2.37 5.67
CA SER A 236 -7.43 2.86 6.86
C SER A 236 -6.84 2.24 8.14
N LEU A 237 -6.97 2.92 9.28
CA LEU A 237 -6.51 2.39 10.57
C LEU A 237 -7.14 1.02 10.91
N LYS A 238 -8.40 0.79 10.51
CA LYS A 238 -9.10 -0.48 10.70
C LYS A 238 -8.43 -1.59 9.89
N VAL A 239 -8.16 -1.34 8.60
CA VAL A 239 -7.48 -2.29 7.72
C VAL A 239 -6.05 -2.57 8.21
N LEU A 240 -5.31 -1.54 8.61
CA LEU A 240 -3.97 -1.68 9.13
C LEU A 240 -3.94 -2.59 10.37
N ARG A 241 -4.89 -2.41 11.30
CA ARG A 241 -5.02 -3.33 12.46
C ARG A 241 -5.25 -4.78 12.03
N LEU A 242 -6.11 -5.01 11.04
CA LEU A 242 -6.35 -6.36 10.51
C LEU A 242 -5.09 -6.96 9.90
N MET A 243 -4.35 -6.19 9.08
CA MET A 243 -3.06 -6.63 8.52
C MET A 243 -2.06 -6.99 9.61
N LEU A 244 -1.89 -6.13 10.62
CA LEU A 244 -0.97 -6.39 11.73
C LEU A 244 -1.40 -7.60 12.57
N SER A 245 -2.71 -7.79 12.79
CA SER A 245 -3.22 -8.98 13.48
C SER A 245 -2.86 -10.26 12.72
N LYS A 246 -3.00 -10.25 11.38
CA LYS A 246 -2.61 -11.36 10.53
C LYS A 246 -1.10 -11.61 10.56
N LEU A 247 -0.29 -10.57 10.50
CA LEU A 247 1.17 -10.70 10.62
C LEU A 247 1.56 -11.33 11.96
N ARG A 248 0.96 -10.90 13.06
CA ARG A 248 1.21 -11.43 14.41
C ARG A 248 0.79 -12.90 14.52
N LEU A 249 -0.28 -13.31 13.85
CA LEU A 249 -0.67 -14.73 13.78
C LEU A 249 0.33 -15.59 12.99
N VAL A 250 0.89 -15.07 11.91
CA VAL A 250 1.82 -15.81 11.02
C VAL A 250 3.24 -15.89 11.61
N TYR A 251 3.75 -14.78 12.16
CA TYR A 251 5.16 -14.66 12.58
C TYR A 251 5.36 -14.59 14.10
N GLY A 252 4.31 -14.44 14.87
CA GLY A 252 4.38 -14.15 16.30
C GLY A 252 4.58 -12.66 16.59
N PRO A 253 4.18 -12.19 17.79
CA PRO A 253 4.30 -10.79 18.19
C PRO A 253 5.75 -10.31 18.28
N GLU A 254 6.71 -11.22 18.49
CA GLU A 254 8.12 -10.87 18.63
C GLU A 254 8.80 -10.50 17.32
N GLN A 255 8.23 -10.84 16.17
CA GLN A 255 8.79 -10.54 14.84
C GLN A 255 8.06 -9.40 14.12
N VAL A 256 7.00 -8.88 14.74
CA VAL A 256 6.26 -7.71 14.27
C VAL A 256 6.57 -6.56 15.22
N VAL A 257 7.12 -5.46 14.70
CA VAL A 257 7.59 -4.35 15.55
C VAL A 257 6.43 -3.76 16.33
N ASP A 258 6.52 -3.67 17.65
CA ASP A 258 5.45 -3.05 18.44
C ASP A 258 5.59 -1.52 18.40
N LEU A 259 4.78 -0.88 17.58
CA LEU A 259 4.77 0.57 17.34
C LEU A 259 3.34 1.10 17.45
N GLU A 260 3.21 2.42 17.61
CA GLU A 260 1.91 3.06 17.41
C GLU A 260 1.47 2.88 15.95
N LEU A 261 0.15 2.73 15.74
CA LEU A 261 -0.41 2.47 14.41
C LEU A 261 -0.05 3.54 13.37
N ARG A 262 0.21 4.78 13.80
CA ARG A 262 0.58 5.88 12.90
C ARG A 262 2.01 5.73 12.38
N ASP A 263 2.93 5.22 13.18
CA ASP A 263 4.33 5.07 12.80
C ASP A 263 4.51 4.02 11.69
N TYR A 264 3.60 3.03 11.65
CA TYR A 264 3.59 2.03 10.59
C TYR A 264 3.46 2.62 9.18
N TYR A 265 2.83 3.79 8.99
CA TYR A 265 2.76 4.43 7.67
C TYR A 265 4.14 4.85 7.14
N THR A 266 5.07 5.16 8.04
CA THR A 266 6.47 5.47 7.66
C THR A 266 7.31 4.22 7.47
N LEU A 267 6.89 3.09 8.06
CA LEU A 267 7.59 1.81 8.02
C LEU A 267 7.21 0.96 6.81
N ILE A 268 5.95 1.04 6.37
CA ILE A 268 5.43 0.26 5.24
C ILE A 268 5.96 0.86 3.94
N ARG A 269 6.61 0.03 3.13
CA ARG A 269 7.04 0.39 1.78
C ARG A 269 5.92 0.07 0.80
N SER A 270 5.48 1.08 0.04
CA SER A 270 4.43 0.93 -0.97
C SER A 270 5.03 0.89 -2.38
N GLY A 271 4.36 0.21 -3.30
CA GLY A 271 4.71 0.17 -4.72
C GLY A 271 3.49 -0.15 -5.58
N SER A 272 3.55 0.08 -6.88
CA SER A 272 2.46 -0.32 -7.77
C SER A 272 2.91 -0.66 -9.19
N TYR A 273 2.14 -1.54 -9.83
CA TYR A 273 2.31 -1.86 -11.24
C TYR A 273 0.95 -2.04 -11.92
N PHE A 274 0.96 -1.94 -13.25
CA PHE A 274 -0.20 -2.12 -14.11
C PHE A 274 -0.05 -3.40 -14.93
N VAL A 275 -1.08 -4.23 -14.98
CA VAL A 275 -1.12 -5.45 -15.78
C VAL A 275 -2.56 -5.68 -16.25
N ASN A 276 -2.78 -6.01 -17.53
CA ASN A 276 -4.10 -6.41 -18.04
C ASN A 276 -5.28 -5.53 -17.56
N LYS A 277 -5.15 -4.18 -17.62
CA LYS A 277 -6.14 -3.22 -17.11
C LYS A 277 -6.48 -3.32 -15.61
N GLN A 278 -5.54 -3.86 -14.86
CA GLN A 278 -5.58 -3.92 -13.41
C GLN A 278 -4.40 -3.13 -12.85
N ILE A 279 -4.68 -2.36 -11.80
CA ILE A 279 -3.63 -1.75 -10.97
C ILE A 279 -3.41 -2.67 -9.79
N VAL A 280 -2.17 -3.08 -9.57
CA VAL A 280 -1.78 -3.82 -8.37
C VAL A 280 -0.94 -2.92 -7.48
N ILE A 281 -1.47 -2.65 -6.28
CA ILE A 281 -0.79 -1.93 -5.20
C ILE A 281 -0.18 -2.95 -4.24
N ILE A 282 1.06 -2.71 -3.87
CA ILE A 282 1.89 -3.59 -3.05
C ILE A 282 2.23 -2.86 -1.76
N PHE A 283 2.04 -3.51 -0.62
CA PHE A 283 2.46 -3.01 0.69
C PHE A 283 3.40 -4.01 1.35
N LYS A 284 4.67 -3.62 1.51
CA LYS A 284 5.73 -4.44 2.11
C LYS A 284 5.91 -4.04 3.57
N PHE A 285 5.59 -4.96 4.48
CA PHE A 285 5.79 -4.82 5.92
C PHE A 285 7.09 -5.50 6.33
N PRO A 286 8.00 -4.84 7.07
CA PRO A 286 9.22 -5.47 7.52
C PRO A 286 8.93 -6.48 8.63
N ILE A 287 9.53 -7.65 8.51
CA ILE A 287 9.54 -8.70 9.52
C ILE A 287 10.93 -8.73 10.14
N VAL A 288 10.98 -8.53 11.45
CA VAL A 288 12.23 -8.38 12.18
C VAL A 288 12.69 -9.68 12.81
N SER A 289 13.98 -9.75 13.11
CA SER A 289 14.59 -10.80 13.90
C SER A 289 13.96 -10.91 15.29
N LYS A 290 13.87 -12.14 15.82
CA LYS A 290 13.44 -12.36 17.22
C LYS A 290 14.40 -11.73 18.22
N SER A 291 15.70 -11.76 17.90
CA SER A 291 16.75 -11.15 18.69
C SER A 291 16.69 -9.62 18.65
N THR A 292 16.95 -9.00 19.79
CA THR A 292 17.26 -7.57 19.90
C THR A 292 18.78 -7.42 19.98
N TYR A 293 19.29 -6.37 19.36
CA TYR A 293 20.71 -6.05 19.27
C TYR A 293 21.00 -4.74 19.99
N ASP A 294 22.23 -4.56 20.45
CA ASP A 294 22.77 -3.26 20.76
C ASP A 294 23.42 -2.71 19.48
N LEU A 295 22.96 -1.54 19.04
CA LEU A 295 23.49 -0.85 17.87
C LEU A 295 24.63 0.09 18.29
N TYR A 296 25.72 0.01 17.57
CA TYR A 296 26.89 0.85 17.74
C TYR A 296 27.23 1.57 16.44
N ARG A 297 27.61 2.84 16.54
CA ARG A 297 28.35 3.54 15.49
C ARG A 297 29.83 3.33 15.71
N LEU A 298 30.54 2.91 14.68
CA LEU A 298 31.97 2.67 14.70
C LEU A 298 32.68 3.88 14.11
N SER A 299 33.42 4.61 14.95
CA SER A 299 34.24 5.73 14.51
C SER A 299 35.71 5.34 14.51
N LEU A 300 36.42 5.72 13.46
CA LEU A 300 37.87 5.52 13.36
C LEU A 300 38.57 6.50 14.30
N ALA A 301 39.49 6.00 15.12
CA ALA A 301 40.29 6.82 16.02
C ALA A 301 41.68 6.20 16.16
N PRO A 302 42.76 6.87 15.70
CA PRO A 302 44.11 6.32 15.80
C PRO A 302 44.51 6.04 17.25
N ASN A 303 45.20 4.92 17.47
CA ASN A 303 45.82 4.62 18.76
C ASN A 303 47.19 5.33 18.91
N ARG A 304 47.90 5.11 20.03
CA ARG A 304 49.23 5.68 20.27
C ARG A 304 50.30 5.32 19.21
N PHE A 305 50.05 4.26 18.43
CA PHE A 305 50.92 3.81 17.35
C PHE A 305 50.48 4.34 15.97
N HIS A 306 49.50 5.26 15.92
CA HIS A 306 48.90 5.78 14.68
C HIS A 306 48.23 4.69 13.82
N GLN A 307 47.80 3.59 14.43
CA GLN A 307 47.10 2.51 13.75
C GLN A 307 45.58 2.63 13.94
N VAL A 308 44.84 2.24 12.92
CA VAL A 308 43.37 2.28 12.85
C VAL A 308 42.86 0.95 12.30
N ILE A 309 41.80 0.40 12.89
CA ILE A 309 41.07 -0.73 12.31
C ILE A 309 39.89 -0.17 11.52
N ILE A 310 39.83 -0.52 10.24
CA ILE A 310 38.73 -0.12 9.35
C ILE A 310 37.67 -1.22 9.37
N PRO A 311 36.47 -0.98 9.94
CA PRO A 311 35.40 -1.96 9.91
C PRO A 311 34.79 -2.05 8.50
N PRO A 312 34.17 -3.19 8.13
CA PRO A 312 33.45 -3.33 6.87
C PRO A 312 32.32 -2.32 6.68
N SER A 313 31.71 -1.83 7.77
CA SER A 313 30.63 -0.84 7.74
C SER A 313 30.67 0.07 8.96
N PRO A 314 30.12 1.30 8.87
CA PRO A 314 30.19 2.29 9.94
C PRO A 314 29.29 1.98 11.15
N PHE A 315 28.42 0.97 11.06
CA PHE A 315 27.56 0.55 12.16
C PHE A 315 27.66 -0.95 12.42
N LEU A 316 27.42 -1.34 13.66
CA LEU A 316 27.45 -2.73 14.13
C LEU A 316 26.26 -2.98 15.06
N ALA A 317 25.39 -3.91 14.68
CA ALA A 317 24.37 -4.45 15.55
C ALA A 317 24.88 -5.76 16.15
N ILE A 318 25.04 -5.83 17.48
CA ILE A 318 25.59 -7.00 18.17
C ILE A 318 24.70 -7.44 19.33
N ASN A 319 24.57 -8.75 19.52
CA ASN A 319 24.02 -9.35 20.72
C ASN A 319 24.94 -10.48 21.21
N ARG A 320 24.50 -11.26 22.21
CA ARG A 320 25.32 -12.33 22.81
C ARG A 320 25.71 -13.46 21.85
N LYS A 321 24.99 -13.64 20.74
CA LYS A 321 25.13 -14.79 19.82
C LYS A 321 25.61 -14.39 18.43
N GLU A 322 25.24 -13.20 17.97
CA GLU A 322 25.38 -12.80 16.58
C GLU A 322 25.68 -11.30 16.47
N PHE A 323 26.35 -10.94 15.39
CA PHE A 323 26.59 -9.55 15.01
C PHE A 323 26.33 -9.35 13.51
N VAL A 324 25.93 -8.14 13.15
CA VAL A 324 25.65 -7.74 11.77
C VAL A 324 26.21 -6.34 11.55
N TYR A 325 27.01 -6.17 10.49
CA TYR A 325 27.45 -4.86 10.05
C TYR A 325 26.33 -4.16 9.27
N ILE A 326 26.11 -2.88 9.54
CA ILE A 326 25.05 -2.09 8.88
C ILE A 326 25.70 -0.91 8.16
N GLU A 327 25.34 -0.74 6.89
CA GLU A 327 25.96 0.25 5.99
C GLU A 327 25.50 1.69 6.28
N ALA A 328 24.24 1.86 6.68
CA ALA A 328 23.60 3.16 6.87
C ALA A 328 22.98 3.29 8.27
N GLU A 329 22.74 4.54 8.69
CA GLU A 329 22.08 4.81 9.96
C GLU A 329 20.65 4.29 9.96
N CYS A 330 20.29 3.53 11.00
CA CYS A 330 18.99 2.92 11.12
C CYS A 330 17.94 3.95 11.57
N PRO A 331 16.78 4.05 10.90
CA PRO A 331 15.67 4.87 11.36
C PRO A 331 15.27 4.52 12.81
N LYS A 332 15.07 5.57 13.62
CA LYS A 332 14.74 5.45 15.04
C LYS A 332 13.24 5.65 15.26
N TYR A 333 12.61 4.69 15.90
CA TYR A 333 11.21 4.68 16.31
C TYR A 333 11.15 4.64 17.83
N HIS A 334 10.88 5.79 18.45
CA HIS A 334 10.98 5.99 19.90
C HIS A 334 12.34 5.56 20.47
N HIS A 335 12.40 4.41 21.13
CA HIS A 335 13.59 3.87 21.79
C HIS A 335 14.25 2.74 21.01
N LEU A 336 13.69 2.34 19.86
CA LEU A 336 14.16 1.22 19.05
C LEU A 336 14.63 1.70 17.67
N SER A 337 15.76 1.20 17.20
CA SER A 337 16.21 1.42 15.82
C SER A 337 15.86 0.21 14.93
N LEU A 338 15.39 0.45 13.71
CA LEU A 338 15.10 -0.61 12.74
C LEU A 338 16.12 -0.58 11.62
N CYS A 339 16.92 -1.63 11.52
CA CYS A 339 18.00 -1.74 10.55
C CYS A 339 17.60 -2.73 9.46
N ASP A 340 17.91 -2.43 8.20
CA ASP A 340 17.78 -3.43 7.14
C ASP A 340 19.02 -4.33 7.10
N GLU A 341 18.81 -5.63 6.93
CA GLU A 341 19.90 -6.56 6.70
C GLU A 341 20.52 -6.28 5.31
N THR A 342 21.71 -5.69 5.31
CA THR A 342 22.58 -5.69 4.13
C THR A 342 23.34 -7.02 4.15
N SER A 343 23.62 -7.58 2.97
CA SER A 343 23.90 -9.01 2.67
C SER A 343 25.12 -9.68 3.35
N HIS A 344 25.59 -9.21 4.50
CA HIS A 344 26.79 -9.66 5.20
C HIS A 344 26.50 -10.16 6.62
N ARG A 345 25.64 -11.18 6.75
CA ARG A 345 25.50 -11.89 8.02
C ARG A 345 26.65 -12.89 8.21
N ARG A 346 27.47 -12.70 9.23
CA ARG A 346 28.42 -13.73 9.69
C ARG A 346 27.90 -14.34 10.99
N ILE A 347 27.49 -15.60 10.94
CA ILE A 347 27.12 -16.36 12.13
C ILE A 347 28.42 -16.83 12.78
N LEU A 348 28.71 -16.37 14.00
CA LEU A 348 29.77 -16.97 14.82
C LEU A 348 29.29 -18.36 15.25
N HIS A 349 29.87 -19.41 14.67
CA HIS A 349 29.75 -20.75 15.26
C HIS A 349 30.50 -20.74 16.59
N SER A 350 29.81 -21.13 17.67
CA SER A 350 30.30 -21.09 19.06
C SER A 350 31.39 -22.14 19.37
N THR A 351 32.23 -22.49 18.41
CA THR A 351 33.36 -23.41 18.61
C THR A 351 34.71 -22.69 18.73
N ASP A 352 34.77 -21.39 18.43
CA ASP A 352 35.99 -20.60 18.69
C ASP A 352 35.92 -19.92 20.06
N HIS A 353 35.75 -20.73 21.10
CA HIS A 353 36.13 -20.35 22.46
C HIS A 353 37.62 -20.58 22.63
N LEU A 354 38.47 -19.74 22.04
CA LEU A 354 39.86 -19.57 22.48
C LEU A 354 40.33 -18.16 22.09
N ALA A 355 40.84 -17.43 23.09
CA ALA A 355 41.50 -16.12 23.02
C ALA A 355 40.62 -14.86 22.95
N ALA A 356 39.93 -14.56 24.05
CA ALA A 356 39.64 -13.18 24.44
C ALA A 356 39.98 -13.00 25.94
N ASN A 357 41.29 -13.04 26.23
CA ASN A 357 41.89 -12.36 27.38
C ASN A 357 42.84 -11.32 26.79
N TYR A 358 42.32 -10.14 26.50
CA TYR A 358 43.08 -8.89 26.37
C TYR A 358 42.18 -7.72 26.74
#